data_AF-A0A2I0UDH2-F1
#
_entry.id   AF-A0A2I0UDH2-F1
#
_cell.length_a   1.000
_cell.length_b   1.000
_cell.length_c   1.000
_cell.angle_alpha   90.00
_cell.angle_beta   90.00
_cell.angle_gamma   90.00
#
_symmetry.space_group_name_H-M   'P 1'
#
loop_
_entity.id
_entity.type
_entity.pdbx_description
1 polymer ?
#
loop_
_entity_poly.entity_id
_entity_poly.type
_entity_poly.pdbx_seq_one_letter_code
_entity_poly.pdbx_strand_id
1 'polypeptide(L)'
;MAELDLLCKEKANGRAGGQTLRNIHFINGYQEITVLPITGRGLSSGQLPGMGYMRWSIVKDQHSRVVWRDGGYSSAGHQEPLQRRQIKSPTRYRPSVLQLRLQQRRTREQLADQGIMPPLKSPSAFHEQRKSLERAKTEDYLKHKIRSRPERSDLVNMHILQDSAAEGSIQSTQMKLKRARLADDLNEKIALRPGPLELVEKNIIPVDSAVKEAIKVENLADVFL
;
A
#
# COMPACT_ATOMS: atom_id res chain seq x y z
N MET A 1 30.75 52.74 8.05
CA MET A 1 30.38 51.33 8.35
C MET A 1 29.97 50.60 7.07
N ALA A 2 29.05 51.13 6.25
CA ALA A 2 28.58 50.46 5.02
C ALA A 2 29.63 50.33 3.88
N GLU A 3 30.56 51.27 3.72
CA GLU A 3 31.62 51.20 2.69
C GLU A 3 32.67 50.11 2.95
N LEU A 4 33.00 49.87 4.22
CA LEU A 4 33.94 48.81 4.61
C LEU A 4 33.35 47.42 4.39
N ASP A 5 32.04 47.26 4.57
CA ASP A 5 31.32 46.01 4.34
C ASP A 5 31.30 45.60 2.86
N LEU A 6 31.16 46.56 1.96
CA LEU A 6 31.11 46.30 0.51
C LEU A 6 32.49 45.91 -0.02
N LEU A 7 33.54 46.64 0.39
CA LEU A 7 34.93 46.36 0.01
C LEU A 7 35.43 45.00 0.55
N CYS A 8 34.98 44.61 1.76
CA CYS A 8 35.30 43.32 2.35
C CYS A 8 34.59 42.16 1.65
N LYS A 9 33.32 42.34 1.23
CA LYS A 9 32.58 41.35 0.43
C LYS A 9 33.23 41.09 -0.93
N GLU A 10 33.64 42.15 -1.62
CA GLU A 10 34.22 42.04 -2.96
C GLU A 10 35.60 41.35 -2.94
N LYS A 11 36.47 41.71 -1.98
CA LYS A 11 37.77 41.04 -1.80
C LYS A 11 37.65 39.61 -1.28
N ALA A 12 36.67 39.31 -0.44
CA ALA A 12 36.44 37.95 0.05
C ALA A 12 35.99 37.00 -1.07
N ASN A 13 35.14 37.46 -1.99
CA ASN A 13 34.71 36.68 -3.15
C ASN A 13 35.87 36.31 -4.10
N GLY A 14 36.84 37.22 -4.29
CA GLY A 14 38.02 36.96 -5.13
C GLY A 14 38.96 35.89 -4.56
N ARG A 15 39.14 35.83 -3.24
CA ARG A 15 40.03 34.86 -2.57
C ARG A 15 39.32 33.53 -2.24
N ALA A 16 37.99 33.54 -2.13
CA ALA A 16 37.16 32.37 -1.85
C ALA A 16 36.86 31.48 -3.08
N GLY A 17 37.22 31.90 -4.30
CA GLY A 17 37.09 31.07 -5.51
C GLY A 17 35.69 30.51 -5.77
N GLY A 18 34.63 31.22 -5.35
CA GLY A 18 33.23 30.79 -5.47
C GLY A 18 32.61 30.12 -4.23
N GLN A 19 33.28 30.11 -3.07
CA GLN A 19 32.71 29.60 -1.81
C GLN A 19 31.71 30.57 -1.16
N THR A 20 30.65 30.03 -0.55
CA THR A 20 29.62 30.82 0.15
C THR A 20 30.09 31.24 1.55
N LEU A 21 30.31 32.54 1.75
CA LEU A 21 30.70 33.11 3.05
C LEU A 21 29.51 33.10 4.03
N ARG A 22 29.71 32.65 5.28
CA ARG A 22 28.69 32.67 6.35
C ARG A 22 29.31 33.05 7.70
N ASN A 23 28.48 33.47 8.67
CA ASN A 23 28.89 33.85 10.02
C ASN A 23 29.97 34.95 10.08
N ILE A 24 29.66 36.10 9.48
CA ILE A 24 30.48 37.31 9.60
C ILE A 24 30.17 37.92 10.96
N HIS A 25 31.14 37.93 11.87
CA HIS A 25 31.00 38.53 13.19
C HIS A 25 31.97 39.71 13.31
N PHE A 26 31.44 40.82 13.85
CA PHE A 26 32.26 41.97 14.22
C PHE A 26 32.76 41.78 15.64
N ILE A 27 34.08 41.77 15.82
CA ILE A 27 34.70 41.74 17.15
C ILE A 27 35.61 42.96 17.24
N ASN A 28 35.36 43.82 18.24
CA ASN A 28 36.19 44.98 18.57
C ASN A 28 36.47 45.94 17.38
N GLY A 29 35.47 46.20 16.54
CA GLY A 29 35.58 47.13 15.41
C GLY A 29 36.26 46.57 14.15
N TYR A 30 36.60 45.29 14.13
CA TYR A 30 37.15 44.56 12.99
C TYR A 30 36.22 43.40 12.58
N GLN A 31 36.20 43.05 11.29
CA GLN A 31 35.42 41.91 10.77
C GLN A 31 36.24 40.62 10.82
N GLU A 32 35.69 39.60 11.48
CA GLU A 32 36.20 38.24 11.40
C GLU A 32 35.28 37.40 10.51
N ILE A 33 35.87 36.76 9.49
CA ILE A 33 35.13 36.00 8.47
C ILE A 33 35.56 34.54 8.54
N THR A 34 34.59 33.66 8.75
CA THR A 34 34.83 32.21 8.72
C THR A 34 34.28 31.65 7.41
N VAL A 35 35.12 30.95 6.64
CA VAL A 35 34.69 30.34 5.37
C VAL A 35 34.60 28.84 5.56
N LEU A 36 33.41 28.26 5.34
CA LEU A 36 33.22 26.82 5.27
C LEU A 36 33.37 26.37 3.81
N PRO A 37 34.10 25.27 3.53
CA PRO A 37 34.16 24.74 2.18
C PRO A 37 32.77 24.30 1.71
N ILE A 38 32.43 24.56 0.44
CA ILE A 38 31.17 24.09 -0.14
C ILE A 38 31.23 22.57 -0.22
N THR A 39 30.45 21.87 0.61
CA THR A 39 30.04 20.51 0.27
C THR A 39 29.06 20.62 -0.88
N GLY A 40 29.33 19.87 -1.96
CA GLY A 40 28.50 19.85 -3.16
C GLY A 40 27.02 19.64 -2.82
N ARG A 41 26.15 20.29 -3.62
CA ARG A 41 24.70 20.35 -3.46
C ARG A 41 24.10 19.02 -2.98
N GLY A 42 23.32 19.10 -1.90
CA GLY A 42 22.28 18.10 -1.59
C GLY A 42 22.63 17.09 -0.53
N LEU A 43 22.98 17.51 0.69
CA LEU A 43 22.89 16.65 1.88
C LEU A 43 22.26 17.43 3.04
N SER A 44 21.08 16.96 3.44
CA SER A 44 20.32 17.35 4.61
C SER A 44 21.15 17.21 5.90
N SER A 45 21.14 18.26 6.72
CA SER A 45 21.44 18.32 8.16
C SER A 45 22.03 17.03 8.77
N GLY A 46 23.29 16.77 8.48
CA GLY A 46 24.07 15.69 9.05
C GLY A 46 25.49 16.19 9.23
N GLN A 47 25.79 16.67 10.44
CA GLN A 47 27.11 17.16 10.84
C GLN A 47 28.15 16.05 10.60
N LEU A 48 29.00 16.19 9.58
CA LEU A 48 30.17 15.32 9.42
C LEU A 48 31.24 15.75 10.45
N PRO A 49 31.64 14.88 11.39
CA PRO A 49 32.66 15.23 12.37
C PRO A 49 34.05 15.23 11.71
N GLY A 50 34.77 16.35 11.83
CA GLY A 50 36.21 16.41 11.51
C GLY A 50 36.63 17.30 10.33
N MET A 51 35.73 18.05 9.70
CA MET A 51 36.14 18.99 8.64
C MET A 51 36.57 20.34 9.26
N GLY A 52 37.88 20.62 9.25
CA GLY A 52 38.44 21.89 9.69
C GLY A 52 38.00 23.06 8.80
N TYR A 53 37.75 24.23 9.41
CA TYR A 53 37.43 25.47 8.71
C TYR A 53 38.64 26.41 8.71
N MET A 54 38.83 27.16 7.63
CA MET A 54 39.81 28.25 7.59
C MET A 54 39.17 29.52 8.16
N ARG A 55 39.87 30.15 9.11
CA ARG A 55 39.43 31.39 9.76
C ARG A 55 40.31 32.53 9.26
N TRP A 56 39.71 33.57 8.67
CA TRP A 56 40.43 34.74 8.20
C TRP A 56 39.98 35.98 8.96
N SER A 57 40.95 36.81 9.33
CA SER A 57 40.68 38.06 10.05
C SER A 57 41.06 39.26 9.17
N ILE A 58 40.18 40.25 9.13
CA ILE A 58 40.42 41.51 8.46
C ILE A 58 40.93 42.50 9.49
N VAL A 59 42.17 42.98 9.33
CA VAL A 59 42.80 43.94 10.23
C VAL A 59 43.26 45.17 9.46
N LYS A 60 43.41 46.31 10.15
CA LYS A 60 44.10 47.48 9.59
C LYS A 60 45.60 47.32 9.83
N ASP A 61 46.39 47.52 8.79
CA ASP A 61 47.85 47.61 8.91
C ASP A 61 48.27 48.93 9.59
N GLN A 62 49.55 49.05 9.86
CA GLN A 62 50.18 50.25 10.43
C GLN A 62 50.05 51.52 9.56
N HIS A 63 49.53 51.42 8.34
CA HIS A 63 49.21 52.54 7.44
C HIS A 63 47.70 52.73 7.25
N SER A 64 46.88 52.20 8.17
CA SER A 64 45.41 52.25 8.12
C SER A 64 44.76 51.57 6.91
N ARG A 65 45.47 50.68 6.20
CA ARG A 65 44.93 49.91 5.07
C ARG A 65 44.37 48.57 5.53
N VAL A 66 43.25 48.18 4.95
CA VAL A 66 42.55 46.93 5.27
C VAL A 66 43.26 45.74 4.59
N VAL A 67 43.81 44.83 5.39
CA VAL A 67 44.57 43.66 4.93
C VAL A 67 44.05 42.36 5.56
N TRP A 68 44.21 41.25 4.85
CA TRP A 68 43.89 39.92 5.35
C TRP A 68 45.07 39.36 6.13
N ARG A 69 44.81 38.87 7.34
CA ARG A 69 45.77 38.05 8.10
C ARG A 69 45.28 36.61 8.08
N ASP A 70 46.13 35.70 7.63
CA ASP A 70 45.83 34.27 7.65
C ASP A 70 45.77 33.82 9.13
N GLY A 71 44.55 33.53 9.60
CA GLY A 71 44.33 32.90 10.90
C GLY A 71 44.64 31.41 10.77
N GLY A 72 45.51 30.91 11.65
CA GLY A 72 45.89 29.49 11.66
C GLY A 72 44.68 28.56 11.77
N TYR A 73 44.85 27.33 11.28
CA TYR A 73 43.87 26.25 11.42
C TYR A 73 43.52 26.04 12.90
N SER A 74 42.35 26.54 13.30
CA SER A 74 41.80 26.29 14.62
C SER A 74 41.07 24.95 14.57
N SER A 75 41.84 23.87 14.65
CA SER A 75 41.29 22.59 15.10
C SER A 75 40.79 22.84 16.51
N ALA A 76 39.48 22.94 16.70
CA ALA A 76 38.86 22.97 18.02
C ALA A 76 39.04 21.60 18.71
N GLY A 77 40.30 21.24 18.96
CA GLY A 77 40.70 20.25 19.93
C GLY A 77 40.65 20.91 21.30
N HIS A 78 39.44 21.17 21.78
CA HIS A 78 39.23 21.12 23.22
C HIS A 78 39.43 19.65 23.61
N GLN A 79 40.65 19.30 24.01
CA GLN A 79 40.83 18.23 24.98
C GLN A 79 40.21 18.74 26.28
N GLU A 80 38.88 18.68 26.36
CA GLU A 80 38.27 18.48 27.68
C GLU A 80 38.89 17.20 28.23
N PRO A 81 39.33 17.18 29.50
CA PRO A 81 39.65 15.92 30.13
C PRO A 81 38.46 15.01 29.89
N LEU A 82 38.70 13.75 29.54
CA LEU A 82 37.69 12.71 29.60
C LEU A 82 37.31 12.52 31.08
N GLN A 83 36.70 13.52 31.72
CA GLN A 83 35.51 13.28 32.48
C GLN A 83 34.62 12.56 31.50
N ARG A 84 34.70 11.23 31.55
CA ARG A 84 33.72 10.28 31.06
C ARG A 84 32.41 11.04 31.15
N ARG A 85 31.97 11.65 30.04
CA ARG A 85 30.62 12.16 29.94
C ARG A 85 29.88 10.89 30.18
N GLN A 86 29.34 10.77 31.39
CA GLN A 86 28.29 9.83 31.62
C GLN A 86 27.23 10.34 30.65
N ILE A 87 27.25 9.80 29.44
CA ILE A 87 26.03 9.31 28.83
C ILE A 87 25.43 8.58 30.03
N LYS A 88 24.53 9.27 30.74
CA LYS A 88 23.74 8.66 31.78
C LYS A 88 23.05 7.58 30.99
N SER A 89 23.63 6.39 31.05
CA SER A 89 23.13 5.21 30.38
C SER A 89 21.66 5.21 30.73
N PRO A 90 20.74 5.40 29.76
CA PRO A 90 19.35 5.23 30.10
C PRO A 90 19.30 3.80 30.56
N THR A 91 18.84 3.60 31.80
CA THR A 91 18.78 2.35 32.55
C THR A 91 19.80 2.16 33.68
N ARG A 92 19.60 2.87 34.79
CA ARG A 92 19.42 2.12 36.03
C ARG A 92 18.00 1.54 35.96
N TYR A 93 17.86 0.42 35.25
CA TYR A 93 16.58 -0.27 35.09
C TYR A 93 16.03 -0.52 36.49
N ARG A 94 14.78 -0.09 36.74
CA ARG A 94 13.93 -0.77 37.72
C ARG A 94 13.71 -2.17 37.14
N PRO A 95 14.35 -3.23 37.67
CA PRO A 95 14.28 -4.57 37.07
C PRO A 95 12.83 -5.04 36.94
N SER A 96 11.97 -4.54 37.83
CA SER A 96 10.53 -4.77 37.87
C SER A 96 9.78 -4.38 36.58
N VAL A 97 10.10 -3.27 35.93
CA VAL A 97 9.34 -2.82 34.73
C VAL A 97 9.68 -3.68 33.51
N LEU A 98 10.96 -4.02 33.31
CA LEU A 98 11.37 -4.90 32.22
C LEU A 98 10.79 -6.30 32.39
N GLN A 99 10.85 -6.82 33.62
CA GLN A 99 10.30 -8.12 33.96
C GLN A 99 8.79 -8.18 33.65
N LEU A 100 8.04 -7.13 34.02
CA LEU A 100 6.61 -7.02 33.68
C LEU A 100 6.37 -6.96 32.16
N ARG A 101 7.16 -6.16 31.43
CA ARG A 101 7.02 -6.04 29.96
C ARG A 101 7.37 -7.35 29.23
N LEU A 102 8.33 -8.12 29.74
CA LEU A 102 8.67 -9.42 29.19
C LEU A 102 7.61 -10.48 29.48
N GLN A 103 6.93 -10.41 30.63
CA GLN A 103 5.78 -11.28 30.94
C GLN A 103 4.56 -10.96 30.05
N GLN A 104 4.33 -9.68 29.77
CA GLN A 104 3.23 -9.21 28.92
C GLN A 104 3.53 -9.29 27.41
N ARG A 105 4.67 -9.85 26.99
CA ARG A 105 5.03 -9.92 25.57
C ARG A 105 4.20 -10.97 24.84
N ARG A 106 3.85 -10.68 23.58
CA ARG A 106 3.21 -11.66 22.69
C ARG A 106 4.22 -12.70 22.23
N THR A 107 3.75 -13.90 21.88
CA THR A 107 4.64 -14.94 21.35
C THR A 107 5.14 -14.58 19.95
N ARG A 108 6.23 -15.21 19.54
CA ARG A 108 6.86 -14.94 18.25
C ARG A 108 5.94 -15.34 17.09
N GLU A 109 5.18 -16.41 17.30
CA GLU A 109 4.20 -16.99 16.38
C GLU A 109 3.04 -16.02 16.18
N GLN A 110 2.44 -15.52 17.28
CA GLN A 110 1.35 -14.54 17.24
C GLN A 110 1.73 -13.26 16.48
N LEU A 111 2.98 -12.80 16.62
CA LEU A 111 3.47 -11.62 15.88
C LEU A 111 3.64 -11.90 14.39
N ALA A 112 4.04 -13.11 14.01
CA ALA A 112 4.15 -13.53 12.61
C ALA A 112 2.76 -13.68 11.97
N ASP A 113 1.79 -14.26 12.70
CA ASP A 113 0.40 -14.40 12.24
C ASP A 113 -0.28 -13.04 12.05
N GLN A 114 0.07 -12.05 12.87
CA GLN A 114 -0.37 -10.64 12.72
C GLN A 114 0.39 -9.89 11.60
N GLY A 115 1.37 -10.51 10.95
CA GLY A 115 2.17 -9.89 9.89
C GLY A 115 3.18 -8.85 10.39
N ILE A 116 3.46 -8.79 11.69
CA ILE A 116 4.45 -7.87 12.29
C ILE A 116 5.86 -8.41 12.08
N MET A 117 6.05 -9.73 12.16
CA MET A 117 7.35 -10.38 11.95
C MET A 117 7.35 -11.33 10.74
N PRO A 118 8.51 -11.54 10.09
CA PRO A 118 8.67 -12.57 9.08
C PRO A 118 8.27 -13.98 9.58
N PRO A 119 7.76 -14.86 8.69
CA PRO A 119 7.44 -16.23 9.04
C PRO A 119 8.63 -16.99 9.63
N LEU A 120 8.38 -17.70 10.73
CA LEU A 120 9.39 -18.42 11.52
C LEU A 120 10.05 -19.58 10.79
N LYS A 121 9.35 -20.14 9.79
CA LYS A 121 9.79 -21.30 9.01
C LYS A 121 10.81 -20.94 7.93
N SER A 122 10.95 -19.65 7.61
CA SER A 122 11.87 -19.18 6.57
C SER A 122 13.02 -18.38 7.19
N PRO A 123 14.26 -18.53 6.70
CA PRO A 123 15.39 -17.70 7.13
C PRO A 123 15.08 -16.20 6.96
N SER A 124 15.41 -15.40 7.98
CA SER A 124 15.13 -13.95 7.97
C SER A 124 15.94 -13.19 6.92
N ALA A 125 17.15 -13.65 6.61
CA ALA A 125 18.07 -13.00 5.67
C ALA A 125 17.50 -12.87 4.24
N PHE A 126 16.66 -13.82 3.82
CA PHE A 126 16.09 -13.87 2.47
C PHE A 126 14.60 -13.51 2.41
N HIS A 127 14.07 -12.90 3.47
CA HIS A 127 12.64 -12.61 3.55
C HIS A 127 12.17 -11.67 2.42
N GLU A 128 12.97 -10.67 2.06
CA GLU A 128 12.62 -9.71 1.01
C GLU A 128 12.63 -10.35 -0.39
N GLN A 129 13.63 -11.17 -0.69
CA GLN A 129 13.74 -11.89 -1.95
C GLN A 129 12.58 -12.86 -2.11
N ARG A 130 12.24 -13.62 -1.06
CA ARG A 130 11.06 -14.51 -1.07
C ARG A 130 9.77 -13.73 -1.29
N LYS A 131 9.57 -12.62 -0.58
CA LYS A 131 8.39 -11.76 -0.73
C LYS A 131 8.29 -11.17 -2.14
N SER A 132 9.42 -10.75 -2.72
CA SER A 132 9.49 -10.25 -4.09
C SER A 132 9.14 -11.34 -5.11
N LEU A 133 9.67 -12.55 -4.92
CA LEU A 133 9.35 -13.70 -5.76
C LEU A 133 7.86 -14.09 -5.64
N GLU A 134 7.31 -14.11 -4.43
CA GLU A 134 5.87 -14.37 -4.20
C GLU A 134 5.01 -13.31 -4.88
N ARG A 135 5.38 -12.03 -4.80
CA ARG A 135 4.72 -10.96 -5.54
C ARG A 135 4.79 -11.17 -7.05
N ALA A 136 5.97 -11.39 -7.61
CA ALA A 136 6.15 -11.63 -9.04
C ALA A 136 5.30 -12.81 -9.53
N LYS A 137 5.25 -13.92 -8.77
CA LYS A 137 4.37 -15.06 -9.08
C LYS A 137 2.90 -14.65 -9.09
N THR A 138 2.44 -13.89 -8.09
CA THR A 138 1.05 -13.41 -8.07
C THR A 138 0.75 -12.43 -9.19
N GLU A 139 1.70 -11.56 -9.54
CA GLU A 139 1.57 -10.60 -10.64
C GLU A 139 1.43 -11.32 -11.98
N ASP A 140 2.27 -12.31 -12.25
CA ASP A 140 2.22 -13.06 -13.50
C ASP A 140 0.96 -13.91 -13.61
N TYR A 141 0.55 -14.53 -12.50
CA TYR A 141 -0.73 -15.25 -12.42
C TYR A 141 -1.92 -14.32 -12.69
N LEU A 142 -1.95 -13.13 -12.07
CA LEU A 142 -3.03 -12.16 -12.27
C LEU A 142 -3.03 -11.59 -13.69
N LYS A 143 -1.86 -11.27 -14.27
CA LYS A 143 -1.73 -10.84 -15.67
C LYS A 143 -2.34 -11.89 -16.62
N HIS A 144 -2.07 -13.17 -16.38
CA HIS A 144 -2.69 -14.24 -17.15
C HIS A 144 -4.22 -14.27 -16.97
N LYS A 145 -4.72 -14.24 -15.72
CA LYS A 145 -6.16 -14.26 -15.41
C LYS A 145 -6.93 -13.07 -15.97
N ILE A 146 -6.31 -11.89 -16.04
CA ILE A 146 -6.93 -10.69 -16.63
C ILE A 146 -7.08 -10.85 -18.14
N ARG A 147 -6.09 -11.42 -18.84
CA ARG A 147 -6.19 -11.67 -20.28
C ARG A 147 -7.24 -12.73 -20.62
N SER A 148 -7.32 -13.78 -19.81
CA SER A 148 -8.27 -14.87 -19.98
C SER A 148 -9.60 -14.61 -19.25
N ARG A 149 -9.96 -13.34 -19.00
CA ARG A 149 -11.17 -13.00 -18.24
C ARG A 149 -12.42 -13.21 -19.11
N PRO A 150 -13.37 -14.08 -18.72
CA PRO A 150 -14.62 -14.25 -19.47
C PRO A 150 -15.49 -12.99 -19.45
N GLU A 151 -16.30 -12.81 -20.49
CA GLU A 151 -17.26 -11.72 -20.56
C GLU A 151 -18.51 -12.04 -19.72
N ARG A 152 -19.34 -11.04 -19.42
CA ARG A 152 -20.55 -11.23 -18.61
C ARG A 152 -21.53 -12.18 -19.30
N SER A 153 -21.73 -12.08 -20.63
CA SER A 153 -22.62 -12.98 -21.35
C SER A 153 -22.17 -14.43 -21.28
N ASP A 154 -20.86 -14.71 -21.34
CA ASP A 154 -20.32 -16.07 -21.15
C ASP A 154 -20.75 -16.64 -19.79
N LEU A 155 -20.62 -15.83 -18.73
CA LEU A 155 -21.02 -16.22 -17.38
C LEU A 155 -22.54 -16.43 -17.24
N VAL A 156 -23.35 -15.68 -17.99
CA VAL A 156 -24.80 -15.86 -18.06
C VAL A 156 -25.17 -17.15 -18.82
N ASN A 157 -24.53 -17.41 -19.96
CA ASN A 157 -24.72 -18.62 -20.76
C ASN A 157 -24.37 -19.89 -19.97
N MET A 158 -23.33 -19.82 -19.15
CA MET A 158 -22.94 -20.90 -18.23
C MET A 158 -23.79 -20.97 -16.96
N HIS A 159 -24.82 -20.13 -16.81
CA HIS A 159 -25.69 -20.05 -15.64
C HIS A 159 -24.97 -19.74 -14.31
N ILE A 160 -23.82 -19.06 -14.38
CA ILE A 160 -23.09 -18.55 -13.20
C ILE A 160 -23.71 -17.23 -12.74
N LEU A 161 -23.94 -16.32 -13.70
CA LEU A 161 -24.64 -15.05 -13.47
C LEU A 161 -26.08 -15.13 -13.98
N GLN A 162 -26.95 -14.28 -13.44
CA GLN A 162 -28.32 -14.16 -13.90
C GLN A 162 -28.43 -13.18 -15.06
N ASP A 163 -29.31 -13.49 -16.02
CA ASP A 163 -29.63 -12.58 -17.12
C ASP A 163 -30.64 -11.50 -16.68
N SER A 164 -30.21 -10.63 -15.76
CA SER A 164 -31.01 -9.52 -15.27
C SER A 164 -30.18 -8.25 -15.25
N ALA A 165 -30.79 -7.14 -15.69
CA ALA A 165 -30.25 -5.79 -15.55
C ALA A 165 -30.41 -5.23 -14.13
N ALA A 166 -31.05 -5.98 -13.23
CA ALA A 166 -31.25 -5.58 -11.84
C ALA A 166 -29.93 -5.60 -11.03
N GLU A 167 -29.83 -4.67 -10.09
CA GLU A 167 -28.70 -4.53 -9.16
C GLU A 167 -28.45 -5.84 -8.37
N GLY A 168 -27.18 -6.16 -8.13
CA GLY A 168 -26.76 -7.43 -7.50
C GLY A 168 -27.45 -7.75 -6.17
N SER A 169 -27.81 -6.72 -5.39
CA SER A 169 -28.52 -6.87 -4.12
C SER A 169 -29.89 -7.56 -4.26
N ILE A 170 -30.60 -7.30 -5.36
CA ILE A 170 -32.00 -7.74 -5.58
C ILE A 170 -32.08 -9.06 -6.37
N GLN A 171 -30.99 -9.49 -7.02
CA GLN A 171 -31.01 -10.66 -7.90
C GLN A 171 -31.46 -11.94 -7.18
N SER A 172 -31.03 -12.13 -5.92
CA SER A 172 -31.38 -13.32 -5.14
C SER A 172 -32.88 -13.40 -4.83
N THR A 173 -33.51 -12.28 -4.49
CA THR A 173 -34.95 -12.22 -4.18
C THR A 173 -35.79 -12.31 -5.45
N GLN A 174 -35.35 -11.67 -6.53
CA GLN A 174 -35.98 -11.79 -7.85
C GLN A 174 -36.00 -13.25 -8.33
N MET A 175 -34.91 -14.00 -8.16
CA MET A 175 -34.85 -15.42 -8.54
C MET A 175 -35.79 -16.29 -7.71
N LYS A 176 -35.91 -16.01 -6.40
CA LYS A 176 -36.87 -16.71 -5.54
C LYS A 176 -38.31 -16.46 -5.99
N LEU A 177 -38.65 -15.21 -6.28
CA LEU A 177 -39.97 -14.83 -6.79
C LEU A 177 -40.26 -15.48 -8.15
N LYS A 178 -39.31 -15.43 -9.10
CA LYS A 178 -39.43 -16.08 -10.41
C LYS A 178 -39.70 -17.58 -10.25
N ARG A 179 -38.97 -18.26 -9.36
CA ARG A 179 -39.16 -19.70 -9.09
C ARG A 179 -40.51 -20.00 -8.45
N ALA A 180 -40.95 -19.19 -7.49
CA ALA A 180 -42.25 -19.37 -6.85
C ALA A 180 -43.40 -19.25 -7.86
N ARG A 181 -43.40 -18.18 -8.66
CA ARG A 181 -44.40 -17.98 -9.73
C ARG A 181 -44.44 -19.15 -10.72
N LEU A 182 -43.27 -19.60 -11.17
CA LEU A 182 -43.19 -20.75 -12.08
C LEU A 182 -43.71 -22.03 -11.42
N ALA A 183 -43.46 -22.24 -10.12
CA ALA A 183 -43.96 -23.40 -9.41
C ALA A 183 -45.49 -23.37 -9.30
N ASP A 184 -46.07 -22.21 -8.96
CA ASP A 184 -47.52 -22.02 -8.87
C ASP A 184 -48.19 -22.24 -10.24
N ASP A 185 -47.66 -21.61 -11.30
CA ASP A 185 -48.15 -21.76 -12.68
C ASP A 185 -48.09 -23.22 -13.16
N LEU A 186 -47.01 -23.94 -12.84
CA LEU A 186 -46.86 -25.35 -13.20
C LEU A 186 -47.82 -26.22 -12.39
N ASN A 187 -48.06 -25.88 -11.13
CA ASN A 187 -48.96 -26.64 -10.26
C ASN A 187 -50.41 -26.58 -10.79
N GLU A 188 -50.88 -25.42 -11.24
CA GLU A 188 -52.19 -25.29 -11.89
C GLU A 188 -52.29 -26.12 -13.18
N LYS A 189 -51.25 -26.09 -14.02
CA LYS A 189 -51.21 -26.87 -15.28
C LYS A 189 -51.16 -28.37 -15.04
N ILE A 190 -50.49 -28.81 -13.98
CA ILE A 190 -50.42 -30.22 -13.60
C ILE A 190 -51.75 -30.69 -12.99
N ALA A 191 -52.44 -29.83 -12.25
CA ALA A 191 -53.77 -30.14 -11.70
C ALA A 191 -54.81 -30.42 -12.81
N LEU A 192 -54.70 -29.72 -13.93
CA LEU A 192 -55.54 -29.89 -15.13
C LEU A 192 -54.95 -30.86 -16.16
N ARG A 193 -54.08 -31.79 -15.73
CA ARG A 193 -53.44 -32.73 -16.65
C ARG A 193 -54.48 -33.69 -17.25
N PRO A 194 -54.61 -33.76 -18.59
CA PRO A 194 -55.54 -34.67 -19.26
C PRO A 194 -55.29 -36.13 -18.87
N GLY A 195 -56.38 -36.86 -18.64
CA GLY A 195 -56.32 -38.29 -18.41
C GLY A 195 -55.84 -39.08 -19.64
N PRO A 196 -55.40 -40.33 -19.47
CA PRO A 196 -54.95 -41.17 -20.59
C PRO A 196 -56.07 -41.44 -21.61
N LEU A 197 -57.32 -41.56 -21.17
CA LEU A 197 -58.49 -41.74 -22.05
C LEU A 197 -58.73 -40.52 -22.95
N GLU A 198 -58.54 -39.31 -22.43
CA GLU A 198 -58.68 -38.07 -23.21
C GLU A 198 -57.63 -37.98 -24.33
N LEU A 199 -56.42 -38.51 -24.11
CA LEU A 199 -55.36 -38.53 -25.11
C LEU A 199 -55.62 -39.55 -26.23
N VAL A 200 -56.32 -40.65 -25.91
CA VAL A 200 -56.80 -41.64 -26.88
C VAL A 200 -57.89 -41.04 -27.77
N GLU A 201 -58.86 -40.34 -27.17
CA GLU A 201 -59.92 -39.65 -27.90
C GLU A 201 -59.36 -38.60 -28.87
N LYS A 202 -58.33 -37.86 -28.42
CA LYS A 202 -57.60 -36.87 -29.23
C LYS A 202 -56.65 -37.48 -30.26
N ASN A 203 -56.61 -38.81 -30.40
CA ASN A 203 -55.78 -39.56 -31.36
C ASN A 203 -54.28 -39.31 -31.22
N ILE A 204 -53.81 -38.92 -30.02
CA ILE A 204 -52.38 -38.70 -29.73
C ILE A 204 -51.73 -40.03 -29.34
N ILE A 205 -52.47 -40.87 -28.60
CA ILE A 205 -52.06 -42.23 -28.25
C ILE A 205 -52.79 -43.22 -29.18
N PRO A 206 -52.07 -43.99 -30.00
CA PRO A 206 -52.69 -45.02 -30.81
C PRO A 206 -53.14 -46.21 -29.94
N VAL A 207 -54.32 -46.74 -30.24
CA VAL A 207 -54.90 -47.93 -29.58
C VAL A 207 -55.56 -48.79 -30.64
N ASP A 208 -55.61 -50.10 -30.40
CA ASP A 208 -56.23 -51.05 -31.33
C ASP A 208 -57.67 -50.64 -31.67
N SER A 209 -58.01 -50.75 -32.95
CA SER A 209 -59.26 -50.22 -33.52
C SER A 209 -60.51 -50.75 -32.80
N ALA A 210 -60.48 -52.01 -32.34
CA ALA A 210 -61.56 -52.63 -31.58
C ALA A 210 -61.83 -51.93 -30.23
N VAL A 211 -60.77 -51.49 -29.53
CA VAL A 211 -60.87 -50.80 -28.24
C VAL A 211 -61.33 -49.36 -28.45
N LYS A 212 -60.87 -48.74 -29.54
CA LYS A 212 -61.24 -47.37 -29.91
C LYS A 212 -62.71 -47.23 -30.28
N GLU A 213 -63.30 -48.22 -30.94
CA GLU A 213 -64.74 -48.23 -31.25
C GLU A 213 -65.60 -48.48 -30.01
N ALA A 214 -65.19 -49.39 -29.11
CA ALA A 214 -65.90 -49.62 -27.85
C ALA A 214 -66.04 -48.34 -27.00
N ILE A 215 -64.96 -47.56 -26.87
CA ILE A 215 -64.95 -46.28 -26.12
C ILE A 215 -65.83 -45.22 -26.80
N LYS A 216 -65.93 -45.21 -28.14
CA LYS A 216 -66.82 -44.30 -28.86
C LYS A 216 -68.30 -44.66 -28.69
N VAL A 217 -68.61 -45.96 -28.67
CA VAL A 217 -69.99 -46.45 -28.52
C VAL A 217 -70.51 -46.20 -27.10
N GLU A 218 -69.67 -46.36 -26.07
CA GLU A 218 -70.03 -46.01 -24.68
C GLU A 218 -70.36 -44.52 -24.52
N ASN A 219 -69.55 -43.60 -25.06
CA ASN A 219 -69.82 -42.16 -24.96
C ASN A 219 -71.08 -41.71 -25.73
N LEU A 220 -71.49 -42.43 -26.79
CA LEU A 220 -72.72 -42.13 -27.53
C LEU A 220 -73.98 -42.63 -26.83
N ALA A 221 -73.87 -43.66 -25.98
CA ALA A 221 -74.99 -44.17 -25.20
C ALA A 221 -75.38 -43.22 -24.05
N ASP A 222 -74.42 -42.48 -23.49
CA ASP A 222 -74.65 -41.52 -22.39
C ASP A 222 -75.29 -40.18 -22.83
N VAL A 223 -75.34 -39.88 -24.14
CA VAL A 223 -75.99 -38.68 -24.70
C VAL A 223 -77.48 -38.91 -25.01
N PHE A 224 -77.94 -40.17 -24.99
CA PHE A 224 -79.31 -40.56 -25.32
C PHE A 224 -80.19 -40.97 -24.12
N LEU A 225 -79.72 -40.71 -22.89
CA LEU A 225 -80.48 -40.83 -21.62
C LEU A 225 -80.61 -39.46 -20.94
#